data_AF-A0A2T4VX29-F1
#
_entry.id   AF-A0A2T4VX29-F1
#
_cell.length_a   1.000
_cell.length_b   1.000
_cell.length_c   1.000
_cell.angle_alpha   90.00
_cell.angle_beta   90.00
_cell.angle_gamma   90.00
#
_symmetry.space_group_name_H-M   'P 1'
#
loop_
_entity.id
_entity.type
_entity.pdbx_description
1 polymer ?
#
loop_
_entity_poly.entity_id
_entity_poly.type
_entity_poly.pdbx_seq_one_letter_code
_entity_poly.pdbx_strand_id
1 'polypeptide(L)'
;MGKQQSPVSPDPKSIASMQLAGNISSSMANLSKDNINQVTPDGTLQYNQVGTSKIIDPFTGNEISIPQYTQTYSLNPLAQEIYDKRNINQNLLSDILTNNLKTFAQKTDNPVNSMQSLSMPNLQTDYLSANKDDLHRKDENILYNYGKDGIQNYEKALFDRLEPHLKQDRQSLETKLSNQGFLPGSVAWDRAVDENNRQYNDARLATLLKSSEEQERMDNMQAKRAYFHNLAQSQDHQQKIAHQQQSLHEILSLMQAISPPKFSMPQHNNASVDPVDYKGIVQNDYQNRVFDWKEKQKNLYDSINIGNQLLKTLVSDRRMKRDIKPVASLYQYRYQTDPSDIQRIGVVAQEISKIRPDAVMTDSQGVKSVDYGRLFNFPKYFRKRK
;
A
#
# COMPACT_ATOMS: atom_id res chain seq x y z
N MET A 1 -36.36 35.06 55.72
CA MET A 1 -36.13 34.71 54.30
C MET A 1 -34.72 34.15 54.18
N GLY A 2 -34.58 32.90 53.74
CA GLY A 2 -33.29 32.23 53.63
C GLY A 2 -32.44 32.86 52.53
N LYS A 3 -31.15 33.08 52.80
CA LYS A 3 -30.19 33.57 51.80
C LYS A 3 -30.16 32.55 50.65
N GLN A 4 -30.68 32.91 49.47
CA GLN A 4 -30.43 32.12 48.26
C GLN A 4 -28.91 32.10 48.05
N GLN A 5 -28.31 30.92 48.24
CA GLN A 5 -26.91 30.71 47.90
C GLN A 5 -26.77 30.90 46.39
N SER A 6 -25.78 31.70 45.97
CA SER A 6 -25.45 31.81 44.55
C SER A 6 -25.12 30.41 44.00
N PRO A 7 -25.55 30.07 42.78
CA PRO A 7 -25.16 28.83 42.13
C PRO A 7 -23.64 28.68 42.16
N VAL A 8 -23.15 27.50 42.52
CA VAL A 8 -21.72 27.18 42.47
C VAL A 8 -21.35 26.94 41.00
N SER A 9 -20.34 27.65 40.49
CA SER A 9 -19.82 27.42 39.14
C SER A 9 -19.39 25.95 38.98
N PRO A 10 -19.67 25.30 37.84
CA PRO A 10 -19.24 23.92 37.59
C PRO A 10 -17.71 23.79 37.67
N ASP A 11 -17.21 22.64 38.12
CA ASP A 11 -15.77 22.37 38.21
C ASP A 11 -15.14 22.35 36.79
N PRO A 12 -14.07 23.12 36.50
CA PRO A 12 -13.31 23.03 35.26
C PRO A 12 -12.94 21.62 34.84
N LYS A 13 -12.62 20.73 35.79
CA LYS A 13 -12.30 19.33 35.49
C LYS A 13 -13.51 18.59 34.93
N SER A 14 -14.70 18.84 35.47
CA SER A 14 -15.93 18.23 34.93
C SER A 14 -16.23 18.74 33.52
N ILE A 15 -16.04 20.03 33.24
CA ILE A 15 -16.25 20.58 31.88
C ILE A 15 -15.28 19.95 30.89
N ALA A 16 -14.01 19.83 31.28
CA ALA A 16 -12.98 19.22 30.45
C ALA A 16 -13.25 17.72 30.19
N SER A 17 -13.69 16.97 31.20
CA SER A 17 -14.12 15.58 31.02
C SER A 17 -15.30 15.44 30.08
N MET A 18 -16.28 16.35 30.14
CA MET A 18 -17.43 16.34 29.24
C MET A 18 -17.01 16.62 27.79
N GLN A 19 -16.08 17.54 27.56
CA GLN A 19 -15.53 17.80 26.23
C GLN A 19 -14.76 16.59 25.70
N LEU A 20 -13.92 15.96 26.53
CA LEU A 20 -13.19 14.75 26.16
C LEU A 20 -14.14 13.61 25.79
N ALA A 21 -15.15 13.37 26.64
CA ALA A 21 -16.17 12.36 26.39
C ALA A 21 -16.97 12.64 25.12
N GLY A 22 -17.28 13.91 24.84
CA GLY A 22 -17.89 14.35 23.58
C GLY A 22 -17.03 14.02 22.36
N ASN A 23 -15.74 14.39 22.38
CA ASN A 23 -14.80 14.13 21.30
C ASN A 23 -14.64 12.62 21.03
N ILE A 24 -14.49 11.82 22.09
CA ILE A 24 -14.41 10.36 22.00
C ILE A 24 -15.72 9.77 21.45
N SER A 25 -16.87 10.24 21.94
CA SER A 25 -18.18 9.75 21.50
C SER A 25 -18.41 10.06 20.02
N SER A 26 -18.07 11.26 19.55
CA SER A 26 -18.15 11.61 18.13
C SER A 26 -17.20 10.75 17.28
N SER A 27 -15.97 10.53 17.74
CA SER A 27 -15.00 9.64 17.08
C SER A 27 -15.52 8.20 16.98
N MET A 28 -16.05 7.65 18.07
CA MET A 28 -16.66 6.31 18.10
C MET A 28 -17.89 6.21 17.19
N ALA A 29 -18.72 7.26 17.13
CA ALA A 29 -19.87 7.31 16.23
C ALA A 29 -19.44 7.32 14.75
N ASN A 30 -18.35 8.02 14.42
CA ASN A 30 -17.79 7.99 13.07
C ASN A 30 -17.21 6.61 12.73
N LEU A 31 -16.44 6.01 13.65
CA LEU A 31 -15.94 4.64 13.48
C LEU A 31 -17.07 3.63 13.27
N SER A 32 -18.18 3.75 14.00
CA SER A 32 -19.35 2.89 13.82
C SER A 32 -20.00 3.04 12.45
N LYS A 33 -20.02 4.26 11.89
CA LYS A 33 -20.51 4.52 10.52
C LYS A 33 -19.55 4.01 9.45
N ASP A 34 -18.25 4.02 9.71
CA ASP A 34 -17.25 3.53 8.77
C ASP A 34 -17.17 1.99 8.79
N ASN A 35 -17.43 1.37 9.94
CA ASN A 35 -17.40 -0.08 10.17
C ASN A 35 -18.73 -0.78 9.81
N ILE A 36 -19.32 -0.45 8.66
CA ILE A 36 -20.55 -1.06 8.18
C ILE A 36 -20.23 -2.28 7.31
N ASN A 37 -20.96 -3.37 7.50
CA ASN A 37 -20.87 -4.56 6.66
C ASN A 37 -21.25 -4.24 5.21
N GLN A 38 -20.45 -4.70 4.25
CA GLN A 38 -20.68 -4.45 2.83
C GLN A 38 -20.78 -5.78 2.09
N VAL A 39 -21.74 -5.86 1.17
CA VAL A 39 -21.88 -6.98 0.24
C VAL A 39 -21.49 -6.48 -1.15
N THR A 40 -20.51 -7.14 -1.74
CA THR A 40 -20.01 -6.87 -3.09
C THR A 40 -20.29 -8.07 -3.99
N PRO A 41 -20.26 -7.92 -5.33
CA PRO A 41 -20.39 -9.05 -6.23
C PRO A 41 -19.38 -10.18 -5.94
N ASP A 42 -18.15 -9.84 -5.53
CA ASP A 42 -17.06 -10.80 -5.33
C ASP A 42 -17.02 -11.42 -3.92
N GLY A 43 -17.75 -10.86 -2.96
CA GLY A 43 -17.75 -11.35 -1.58
C GLY A 43 -18.38 -10.40 -0.57
N THR A 44 -18.23 -10.72 0.71
CA THR A 44 -18.78 -9.95 1.83
C THR A 44 -17.68 -9.43 2.74
N LEU A 45 -17.79 -8.17 3.13
CA LEU A 45 -16.95 -7.53 4.13
C LEU A 45 -17.76 -7.39 5.42
N GLN A 46 -17.24 -7.95 6.52
CA GLN A 46 -17.91 -7.95 7.81
C GLN A 46 -17.02 -7.33 8.88
N TYR A 47 -17.58 -6.44 9.69
CA TYR A 47 -16.95 -5.87 10.87
C TYR A 47 -17.55 -6.51 12.11
N ASN A 48 -16.70 -7.12 12.92
CA ASN A 48 -17.09 -7.72 14.18
C ASN A 48 -16.35 -7.04 15.32
N GLN A 49 -17.07 -6.60 16.35
CA GLN A 49 -16.43 -6.11 17.56
C GLN A 49 -15.80 -7.30 18.29
N VAL A 50 -14.48 -7.31 18.43
CA VAL A 50 -13.71 -8.40 19.04
C VAL A 50 -13.26 -8.10 20.46
N GLY A 51 -13.35 -6.83 20.88
CA GLY A 51 -12.90 -6.44 22.21
C GLY A 51 -13.27 -5.01 22.57
N THR A 52 -12.79 -4.62 23.75
CA THR A 52 -12.83 -3.24 24.23
C THR A 52 -11.50 -2.92 24.90
N SER A 53 -10.86 -1.82 24.50
CA SER A 53 -9.77 -1.24 25.27
C SER A 53 -10.34 -0.23 26.27
N LYS A 54 -9.63 -0.01 27.36
CA LYS A 54 -10.00 0.98 28.38
C LYS A 54 -8.97 2.08 28.39
N ILE A 55 -9.44 3.32 28.42
CA ILE A 55 -8.62 4.49 28.70
C ILE A 55 -9.14 5.16 29.97
N ILE A 56 -8.26 5.82 30.71
CA ILE A 56 -8.64 6.56 31.92
C ILE A 56 -8.77 8.03 31.55
N ASP A 57 -9.90 8.64 31.88
CA ASP A 57 -10.08 10.08 31.78
C ASP A 57 -9.10 10.78 32.74
N PRO A 58 -8.15 11.60 32.24
CA PRO A 58 -7.15 12.26 33.08
C PRO A 58 -7.75 13.30 34.03
N PHE A 59 -8.99 13.75 33.82
CA PHE A 59 -9.65 14.77 34.64
C PHE A 59 -10.47 14.18 35.79
N THR A 60 -11.14 13.04 35.55
CA THR A 60 -12.05 12.42 36.53
C THR A 60 -11.56 11.08 37.07
N GLY A 61 -10.60 10.44 36.41
CA GLY A 61 -10.15 9.08 36.74
C GLY A 61 -11.12 7.98 36.32
N ASN A 62 -12.21 8.33 35.63
CA ASN A 62 -13.20 7.35 35.15
C ASN A 62 -12.66 6.56 33.96
N GLU A 63 -13.05 5.29 33.86
CA GLU A 63 -12.72 4.44 32.72
C GLU A 63 -13.65 4.71 31.54
N ILE A 64 -13.09 4.87 30.34
CA ILE A 64 -13.80 4.99 29.07
C ILE A 64 -13.47 3.77 28.22
N SER A 65 -14.51 3.03 27.81
CA SER A 65 -14.38 1.84 26.98
C SER A 65 -14.41 2.18 25.49
N ILE A 66 -13.38 1.77 24.75
CA ILE A 66 -13.25 1.97 23.31
C ILE A 66 -13.38 0.60 22.62
N PRO A 67 -14.36 0.39 21.73
CA PRO A 67 -14.54 -0.87 21.02
C PRO A 67 -13.40 -1.12 20.03
N GLN A 68 -12.99 -2.39 19.92
CA GLN A 68 -12.05 -2.86 18.92
C GLN A 68 -12.79 -3.74 17.91
N TYR A 69 -12.52 -3.51 16.62
CA TYR A 69 -13.18 -4.22 15.53
C TYR A 69 -12.16 -5.04 14.73
N THR A 70 -12.58 -6.22 14.29
CA THR A 70 -11.90 -7.00 13.26
C THR A 70 -12.72 -6.92 11.99
N GLN A 71 -12.03 -6.61 10.89
CA GLN A 71 -12.58 -6.66 9.55
C GLN A 71 -12.27 -8.02 8.93
N THR A 72 -13.31 -8.80 8.64
CA THR A 72 -13.21 -10.09 7.97
C THR A 72 -13.78 -9.98 6.58
N TYR A 73 -13.04 -10.43 5.57
CA TYR A 73 -13.53 -10.54 4.21
C TYR A 73 -13.73 -12.01 3.84
N SER A 74 -14.88 -12.32 3.26
CA SER A 74 -15.20 -13.66 2.76
C SER A 74 -15.55 -13.58 1.29
N LEU A 75 -14.78 -14.28 0.46
CA LEU A 75 -15.05 -14.43 -0.97
C LEU A 75 -16.31 -15.27 -1.20
N ASN A 76 -17.02 -14.96 -2.30
CA ASN A 76 -18.02 -15.90 -2.82
C ASN A 76 -17.30 -17.12 -3.44
N PRO A 77 -18.01 -18.24 -3.69
CA PRO A 77 -17.38 -19.45 -4.23
C PRO A 77 -16.64 -19.25 -5.57
N LEU A 78 -17.19 -18.44 -6.48
CA LEU A 78 -16.60 -18.19 -7.79
C LEU A 78 -15.32 -17.35 -7.68
N ALA A 79 -15.34 -16.29 -6.87
CA ALA A 79 -14.21 -15.41 -6.65
C ALA A 79 -13.09 -16.13 -5.88
N GLN A 80 -13.44 -17.03 -4.95
CA GLN A 80 -12.50 -17.94 -4.29
C GLN A 80 -11.82 -18.86 -5.31
N GLU A 81 -12.59 -19.50 -6.20
CA GLU A 81 -12.04 -20.39 -7.22
C GLU A 81 -11.05 -19.65 -8.15
N ILE A 82 -11.38 -18.42 -8.56
CA ILE A 82 -10.49 -17.58 -9.38
C ILE A 82 -9.21 -17.25 -8.61
N TYR A 83 -9.33 -16.90 -7.32
CA TYR A 83 -8.18 -16.62 -6.46
C TYR A 83 -7.27 -17.85 -6.32
N ASP A 84 -7.85 -19.03 -6.08
CA ASP A 84 -7.09 -20.27 -5.94
C ASP A 84 -6.40 -20.67 -7.25
N LYS A 85 -7.11 -20.59 -8.39
CA LYS A 85 -6.53 -20.84 -9.71
C LYS A 85 -5.36 -19.89 -10.01
N ARG A 86 -5.49 -18.61 -9.64
CA ARG A 86 -4.41 -17.63 -9.78
C ARG A 86 -3.19 -18.00 -8.93
N ASN A 87 -3.40 -18.40 -7.67
CA ASN A 87 -2.31 -18.82 -6.79
C ASN A 87 -1.62 -20.09 -7.31
N ILE A 88 -2.40 -21.08 -7.78
CA ILE A 88 -1.86 -22.30 -8.41
C ILE A 88 -1.00 -21.94 -9.63
N ASN A 89 -1.49 -21.05 -10.49
CA ASN A 89 -0.75 -20.57 -11.66
C ASN A 89 0.57 -19.88 -11.27
N GLN A 90 0.56 -19.04 -10.24
CA GLN A 90 1.78 -18.39 -9.73
C GLN A 90 2.78 -19.40 -9.15
N ASN A 91 2.30 -20.39 -8.40
CA ASN A 91 3.13 -21.45 -7.85
C ASN A 91 3.75 -22.30 -8.97
N LEU A 92 2.96 -22.71 -9.97
CA LEU A 92 3.45 -23.46 -11.12
C LEU A 92 4.55 -22.69 -11.88
N LEU A 93 4.36 -21.38 -12.08
CA LEU A 93 5.40 -20.54 -12.69
C LEU A 93 6.67 -20.51 -11.85
N SER A 94 6.53 -20.33 -10.53
CA SER A 94 7.65 -20.35 -9.59
C SER A 94 8.40 -21.69 -9.62
N ASP A 95 7.67 -22.81 -9.71
CA ASP A 95 8.25 -24.16 -9.79
C ASP A 95 9.00 -24.38 -11.10
N ILE A 96 8.43 -23.96 -12.24
CA ILE A 96 9.09 -24.00 -13.54
C ILE A 96 10.39 -23.19 -13.50
N LEU A 97 10.35 -21.96 -12.98
CA LEU A 97 11.54 -21.12 -12.84
C LEU A 97 12.60 -21.77 -11.94
N THR A 98 12.19 -22.31 -10.80
CA THR A 98 13.10 -22.96 -9.83
C THR A 98 13.74 -24.22 -10.42
N ASN A 99 12.96 -25.05 -11.12
CA ASN A 99 13.47 -26.27 -11.75
C ASN A 99 14.42 -25.96 -12.91
N ASN A 100 14.13 -24.92 -13.70
CA ASN A 100 15.02 -24.46 -14.76
C ASN A 100 16.34 -23.91 -14.20
N LEU A 101 16.29 -23.11 -13.12
CA LEU A 101 17.49 -22.61 -12.46
C LEU A 101 18.35 -23.75 -11.88
N LYS A 102 17.72 -24.78 -11.27
CA LYS A 102 18.44 -25.98 -10.80
C LYS A 102 19.09 -26.75 -11.94
N THR A 103 18.36 -26.96 -13.04
CA THR A 103 18.89 -27.67 -14.22
C THR A 103 20.04 -26.89 -14.87
N PHE A 104 19.95 -25.56 -14.91
CA PHE A 104 21.02 -24.69 -15.40
C PHE A 104 22.25 -24.76 -14.49
N ALA A 105 22.07 -24.65 -13.16
CA ALA A 105 23.15 -24.73 -12.19
C ALA A 105 23.84 -26.11 -12.16
N GLN A 106 23.12 -27.20 -12.42
CA GLN A 106 23.71 -28.54 -12.53
C GLN A 106 24.49 -28.75 -13.83
N LYS A 107 24.17 -28.00 -14.89
CA LYS A 107 24.86 -28.10 -16.19
C LYS A 107 26.10 -27.23 -16.30
N THR A 108 26.25 -26.20 -15.46
CA THR A 108 27.49 -25.41 -15.40
C THR A 108 28.70 -26.23 -14.94
N ASP A 109 28.49 -27.42 -14.37
CA ASP A 109 29.56 -28.37 -14.02
C ASP A 109 29.98 -29.30 -15.19
N ASN A 110 29.32 -29.25 -16.37
CA ASN A 110 29.68 -30.03 -17.56
C ASN A 110 29.50 -29.22 -18.87
N PRO A 111 30.57 -28.65 -19.45
CA PRO A 111 30.49 -27.57 -20.46
C PRO A 111 30.10 -28.00 -21.89
N VAL A 112 29.57 -29.20 -22.14
CA VAL A 112 29.43 -29.75 -23.52
C VAL A 112 27.99 -29.93 -24.01
N ASN A 113 26.94 -29.56 -23.28
CA ASN A 113 25.56 -29.71 -23.78
C ASN A 113 24.60 -28.57 -23.37
N SER A 114 24.87 -27.38 -23.91
CA SER A 114 24.00 -26.21 -23.82
C SER A 114 22.96 -26.20 -24.94
N MET A 115 21.96 -27.09 -24.91
CA MET A 115 20.70 -26.97 -25.68
C MET A 115 19.77 -28.12 -25.29
N GLN A 116 19.17 -28.08 -24.09
CA GLN A 116 17.96 -28.85 -23.82
C GLN A 116 16.81 -27.86 -23.70
N SER A 117 15.77 -28.12 -24.49
CA SER A 117 14.53 -27.36 -24.51
C SER A 117 13.88 -27.30 -23.13
N LEU A 118 13.23 -26.17 -22.88
CA LEU A 118 12.35 -25.95 -21.72
C LEU A 118 11.28 -27.05 -21.73
N SER A 119 11.42 -28.03 -20.83
CA SER A 119 10.42 -29.08 -20.66
C SER A 119 9.32 -28.55 -19.75
N MET A 120 8.17 -28.21 -20.33
CA MET A 120 6.96 -27.93 -19.56
C MET A 120 6.53 -29.23 -18.85
N PRO A 121 6.08 -29.15 -17.58
CA PRO A 121 5.37 -30.27 -16.96
C PRO A 121 4.20 -30.67 -17.84
N ASN A 122 4.05 -31.97 -18.09
CA ASN A 122 2.94 -32.50 -18.87
C ASN A 122 1.63 -32.22 -18.11
N LEU A 123 0.88 -31.20 -18.52
CA LEU A 123 -0.51 -31.02 -18.08
C LEU A 123 -1.29 -32.17 -18.70
N GLN A 124 -1.61 -33.17 -17.89
CA GLN A 124 -2.36 -34.35 -18.33
C GLN A 124 -3.78 -33.93 -18.71
N THR A 125 -3.96 -33.50 -19.95
CA THR A 125 -5.26 -33.48 -20.62
C THR A 125 -5.35 -34.74 -21.46
N ASP A 126 -6.03 -35.75 -20.92
CA ASP A 126 -6.60 -36.81 -21.74
C ASP A 126 -7.51 -36.17 -22.80
N TYR A 127 -7.64 -36.83 -23.95
CA TYR A 127 -8.35 -36.38 -25.17
C TYR A 127 -7.52 -35.54 -26.14
N LEU A 128 -6.59 -36.21 -26.85
CA LEU A 128 -6.53 -36.27 -28.32
C LEU A 128 -5.28 -37.08 -28.68
N SER A 129 -5.48 -38.37 -28.93
CA SER A 129 -4.45 -39.27 -29.43
C SER A 129 -4.16 -38.91 -30.90
N ALA A 130 -3.16 -38.05 -31.11
CA ALA A 130 -2.51 -37.92 -32.41
C ALA A 130 -1.28 -38.84 -32.40
N ASN A 131 -1.27 -39.80 -33.32
CA ASN A 131 -0.22 -40.80 -33.52
C ASN A 131 1.19 -40.18 -33.44
N LYS A 132 2.01 -40.73 -32.55
CA LYS A 132 3.42 -40.36 -32.31
C LYS A 132 4.39 -41.24 -33.13
N ASP A 133 4.04 -41.62 -34.35
CA ASP A 133 4.82 -42.63 -35.08
C ASP A 133 5.84 -42.10 -36.12
N ASP A 134 5.93 -40.78 -36.38
CA ASP A 134 6.74 -40.29 -37.52
C ASP A 134 7.93 -39.37 -37.19
N LEU A 135 8.56 -39.50 -36.02
CA LEU A 135 9.81 -38.77 -35.71
C LEU A 135 10.92 -39.63 -35.11
N HIS A 136 11.11 -40.83 -35.64
CA HIS A 136 12.41 -41.51 -35.55
C HIS A 136 13.26 -41.22 -36.79
N ARG A 137 13.68 -39.96 -36.93
CA ARG A 137 14.80 -39.64 -37.84
C ARG A 137 16.08 -39.81 -37.03
N LYS A 138 16.74 -40.95 -37.24
CA LYS A 138 18.03 -41.30 -36.63
C LYS A 138 18.96 -40.09 -36.62
N ASP A 139 19.52 -39.80 -35.44
CA ASP A 139 20.73 -39.00 -35.27
C ASP A 139 21.88 -39.70 -36.01
N GLU A 140 21.94 -39.54 -37.33
CA GLU A 140 23.07 -39.97 -38.13
C GLU A 140 24.16 -38.91 -38.00
N ASN A 141 25.32 -39.35 -37.51
CA ASN A 141 26.58 -38.61 -37.40
C ASN A 141 26.68 -37.40 -38.35
N ILE A 142 26.89 -36.21 -37.77
CA ILE A 142 26.95 -34.89 -38.42
C ILE A 142 28.18 -34.72 -39.37
N LEU A 143 28.85 -35.81 -39.73
CA LEU A 143 29.93 -35.79 -40.72
C LEU A 143 29.52 -36.61 -41.95
N TYR A 144 28.75 -35.99 -42.85
CA TYR A 144 28.56 -36.54 -44.18
C TYR A 144 29.90 -36.48 -44.94
N ASN A 145 30.53 -37.64 -45.08
CA ASN A 145 31.70 -37.83 -45.92
C ASN A 145 31.25 -37.72 -47.39
N TYR A 146 31.45 -36.56 -48.00
CA TYR A 146 31.34 -36.40 -49.44
C TYR A 146 32.54 -37.10 -50.07
N GLY A 147 32.33 -38.38 -50.38
CA GLY A 147 33.37 -39.33 -50.75
C GLY A 147 34.24 -38.84 -51.91
N LYS A 148 35.55 -39.08 -51.78
CA LYS A 148 36.57 -38.93 -52.83
C LYS A 148 36.35 -39.87 -54.03
N ASP A 149 35.25 -40.63 -54.04
CA ASP A 149 34.98 -41.72 -54.96
C ASP A 149 34.43 -41.25 -56.31
N GLY A 150 34.04 -39.98 -56.47
CA GLY A 150 33.52 -39.45 -57.73
C GLY A 150 34.55 -39.36 -58.86
N ILE A 151 35.80 -39.03 -58.51
CA ILE A 151 36.86 -38.68 -59.47
C ILE A 151 37.35 -39.92 -60.22
N GLN A 152 37.70 -40.98 -59.48
CA GLN A 152 38.21 -42.22 -60.05
C GLN A 152 37.16 -42.90 -60.93
N ASN A 153 35.88 -42.76 -60.59
CA ASN A 153 34.79 -43.39 -61.31
C ASN A 153 34.45 -42.64 -62.62
N TYR A 154 34.51 -41.31 -62.65
CA TYR A 154 34.22 -40.53 -63.85
C TYR A 154 35.36 -40.62 -64.88
N GLU A 155 36.61 -40.50 -64.41
CA GLU A 155 37.81 -40.67 -65.24
C GLU A 155 37.83 -42.07 -65.86
N LYS A 156 37.62 -43.12 -65.06
CA LYS A 156 37.55 -44.50 -65.51
C LYS A 156 36.42 -44.74 -66.51
N ALA A 157 35.21 -44.24 -66.24
CA ALA A 157 34.06 -44.40 -67.15
C ALA A 157 34.26 -43.72 -68.52
N LEU A 158 35.04 -42.62 -68.58
CA LEU A 158 35.41 -41.98 -69.83
C LEU A 158 36.49 -42.77 -70.58
N PHE A 159 37.52 -43.25 -69.87
CA PHE A 159 38.56 -44.09 -70.48
C PHE A 159 38.01 -45.40 -71.02
N ASP A 160 37.13 -46.07 -70.28
CA ASP A 160 36.48 -47.33 -70.70
C ASP A 160 35.70 -47.15 -72.02
N ARG A 161 35.19 -45.95 -72.32
CA ARG A 161 34.51 -45.64 -73.59
C ARG A 161 35.45 -45.25 -74.72
N LEU A 162 36.56 -44.58 -74.42
CA LEU A 162 37.53 -44.12 -75.43
C LEU A 162 38.44 -45.25 -75.90
N GLU A 163 38.82 -46.16 -75.01
CA GLU A 163 39.76 -47.25 -75.27
C GLU A 163 39.45 -48.11 -76.52
N PRO A 164 38.20 -48.59 -76.75
CA PRO A 164 37.90 -49.41 -77.92
C PRO A 164 38.07 -48.65 -79.25
N HIS A 165 37.73 -47.37 -79.28
CA HIS A 165 37.88 -46.53 -80.47
C HIS A 165 39.34 -46.25 -80.80
N LEU A 166 40.16 -45.97 -79.78
CA LEU A 166 41.60 -45.73 -79.94
C LEU A 166 42.33 -46.96 -80.52
N LYS A 167 41.91 -48.17 -80.10
CA LYS A 167 42.45 -49.43 -80.64
C LYS A 167 42.08 -49.64 -82.11
N GLN A 168 40.84 -49.35 -82.50
CA GLN A 168 40.37 -49.47 -83.88
C GLN A 168 41.10 -48.50 -84.81
N ASP A 169 41.25 -47.24 -84.39
CA ASP A 169 41.91 -46.22 -85.19
C ASP A 169 43.39 -46.54 -85.40
N ARG A 170 44.07 -47.05 -84.37
CA ARG A 170 45.45 -47.53 -84.47
C ARG A 170 45.58 -48.67 -85.49
N GLN A 171 44.72 -49.69 -85.42
CA GLN A 171 44.72 -50.80 -86.37
C GLN A 171 44.46 -50.33 -87.81
N SER A 172 43.58 -49.34 -87.98
CA SER A 172 43.28 -48.75 -89.28
C SER A 172 44.49 -48.00 -89.86
N LEU A 173 45.24 -47.28 -89.01
CA LEU A 173 46.45 -46.57 -89.41
C LEU A 173 47.54 -47.54 -89.84
N GLU A 174 47.78 -48.58 -89.03
CA GLU A 174 48.76 -49.63 -89.34
C GLU A 174 48.43 -50.32 -90.67
N THR A 175 47.14 -50.60 -90.93
CA THR A 175 46.67 -51.16 -92.20
C THR A 175 46.89 -50.20 -93.38
N LYS A 176 46.59 -48.90 -93.22
CA LYS A 176 46.79 -47.89 -94.26
C LYS A 176 48.27 -47.72 -94.61
N LEU A 177 49.14 -47.66 -93.60
CA LEU A 177 50.58 -47.53 -93.78
C LEU A 177 51.16 -48.76 -94.49
N SER A 178 50.70 -49.96 -94.11
CA SER A 178 51.09 -51.22 -94.77
C SER A 178 50.65 -51.26 -96.24
N ASN A 179 49.42 -50.83 -96.54
CA ASN A 179 48.89 -50.77 -97.92
C ASN A 179 49.61 -49.73 -98.79
N GLN A 180 50.20 -48.69 -98.18
CA GLN A 180 51.01 -47.69 -98.86
C GLN A 180 52.47 -48.12 -99.06
N GLY A 181 52.82 -49.36 -98.65
CA GLY A 181 54.16 -49.92 -98.82
C GLY A 181 55.16 -49.50 -97.74
N PHE A 182 54.71 -48.86 -96.65
CA PHE A 182 55.58 -48.58 -95.51
C PHE A 182 55.70 -49.82 -94.64
N LEU A 183 56.92 -50.33 -94.50
CA LEU A 183 57.21 -51.46 -93.63
C LEU A 183 57.27 -51.00 -92.15
N PRO A 184 56.77 -51.81 -91.21
CA PRO A 184 57.00 -51.60 -89.78
C PRO A 184 58.50 -51.43 -89.47
N GLY A 185 58.86 -50.40 -88.70
CA GLY A 185 60.26 -50.07 -88.37
C GLY A 185 60.99 -49.19 -89.39
N SER A 186 60.29 -48.72 -90.44
CA SER A 186 60.79 -47.63 -91.29
C SER A 186 60.61 -46.28 -90.59
N VAL A 187 61.52 -45.33 -90.85
CA VAL A 187 61.44 -43.97 -90.26
C VAL A 187 60.12 -43.26 -90.58
N ALA A 188 59.51 -43.57 -91.73
CA ALA A 188 58.20 -43.02 -92.11
C ALA A 188 57.05 -43.65 -91.31
N TRP A 189 57.10 -44.97 -91.08
CA TRP A 189 56.14 -45.68 -90.22
C TRP A 189 56.20 -45.17 -88.79
N ASP A 190 57.40 -45.13 -88.21
CA ASP A 190 57.60 -44.72 -86.82
C ASP A 190 57.14 -43.29 -86.60
N ARG A 191 57.44 -42.38 -87.56
CA ARG A 191 56.95 -40.99 -87.50
C ARG A 191 55.42 -40.89 -87.56
N ALA A 192 54.77 -41.69 -88.42
CA ALA A 192 53.31 -41.68 -88.55
C ALA A 192 52.61 -42.28 -87.31
N VAL A 193 53.18 -43.34 -86.74
CA VAL A 193 52.68 -43.95 -85.49
C VAL A 193 52.90 -43.00 -84.30
N ASP A 194 54.07 -42.36 -84.21
CA ASP A 194 54.37 -41.38 -83.16
C ASP A 194 53.45 -40.16 -83.23
N GLU A 195 53.16 -39.66 -84.43
CA GLU A 195 52.22 -38.55 -84.64
C GLU A 195 50.82 -38.93 -84.16
N ASN A 196 50.35 -40.13 -84.48
CA ASN A 196 49.06 -40.63 -84.02
C ASN A 196 49.02 -40.81 -82.49
N ASN A 197 50.10 -41.31 -81.89
CA ASN A 197 50.23 -41.43 -80.43
C ASN A 197 50.20 -40.06 -79.74
N ARG A 198 50.81 -39.03 -80.33
CA ARG A 198 50.72 -37.65 -79.83
C ARG A 198 49.28 -37.13 -79.89
N GLN A 199 48.59 -37.31 -81.01
CA GLN A 199 47.18 -36.90 -81.16
C GLN A 199 46.27 -37.56 -80.12
N TYR A 200 46.48 -38.84 -79.81
CA TYR A 200 45.72 -39.52 -78.74
C TYR A 200 46.04 -38.99 -77.35
N ASN A 201 47.31 -38.71 -77.07
CA ASN A 201 47.71 -38.15 -75.79
C ASN A 201 47.10 -36.75 -75.59
N ASP A 202 47.03 -35.95 -76.65
CA ASP A 202 46.37 -34.64 -76.64
C ASP A 202 44.86 -34.75 -76.44
N ALA A 203 44.19 -35.70 -77.10
CA ALA A 203 42.76 -35.98 -76.88
C ALA A 203 42.47 -36.44 -75.44
N ARG A 204 43.37 -37.23 -74.85
CA ARG A 204 43.31 -37.65 -73.44
C ARG A 204 43.47 -36.46 -72.50
N LEU A 205 44.46 -35.59 -72.73
CA LEU A 205 44.70 -34.38 -71.94
C LEU A 205 43.52 -33.40 -72.03
N ALA A 206 42.96 -33.19 -73.23
CA ALA A 206 41.78 -32.35 -73.42
C ALA A 206 40.56 -32.86 -72.65
N THR A 207 40.38 -34.19 -72.60
CA THR A 207 39.30 -34.83 -71.84
C THR A 207 39.52 -34.68 -70.33
N LEU A 208 40.76 -34.86 -69.86
CA LEU A 208 41.12 -34.68 -68.44
C LEU A 208 40.89 -33.23 -67.98
N LEU A 209 41.28 -32.25 -68.78
CA LEU A 209 41.04 -30.83 -68.49
C LEU A 209 39.55 -30.52 -68.36
N LYS A 210 38.73 -31.01 -69.31
CA LYS A 210 37.28 -30.87 -69.26
C LYS A 210 36.66 -31.56 -68.04
N SER A 211 37.21 -32.70 -67.62
CA SER A 211 36.80 -33.39 -66.39
C SER A 211 37.15 -32.58 -65.15
N SER A 212 38.30 -31.91 -65.12
CA SER A 212 38.70 -31.03 -64.01
C SER A 212 37.81 -29.79 -63.90
N GLU A 213 37.40 -29.20 -65.02
CA GLU A 213 36.45 -28.08 -65.03
C GLU A 213 35.06 -28.49 -64.52
N GLU A 214 34.57 -29.66 -64.96
CA GLU A 214 33.30 -30.20 -64.48
C GLU A 214 33.37 -30.59 -63.00
N GLN A 215 34.52 -31.06 -62.53
CA GLN A 215 34.77 -31.32 -61.12
C GLN A 215 34.67 -30.03 -60.30
N GLU A 216 35.35 -28.97 -60.71
CA GLU A 216 35.26 -27.69 -60.01
C GLU A 216 33.82 -27.17 -59.98
N ARG A 217 33.07 -27.38 -61.06
CA ARG A 217 31.63 -27.05 -61.11
C ARG A 217 30.82 -27.87 -60.09
N MET A 218 31.10 -29.16 -59.97
CA MET A 218 30.41 -30.06 -59.04
C MET A 218 30.78 -29.79 -57.58
N ASP A 219 32.06 -29.56 -57.29
CA ASP A 219 32.56 -29.21 -55.95
C ASP A 219 31.97 -27.86 -55.49
N ASN A 220 31.94 -26.85 -56.38
CA ASN A 220 31.27 -25.58 -56.12
C ASN A 220 29.77 -25.75 -55.89
N MET A 221 29.11 -26.65 -56.63
CA MET A 221 27.69 -26.93 -56.43
C MET A 221 27.43 -27.64 -55.09
N GLN A 222 28.30 -28.56 -54.68
CA GLN A 222 28.21 -29.24 -53.39
C GLN A 222 28.43 -28.27 -52.22
N ALA A 223 29.44 -27.40 -52.31
CA ALA A 223 29.66 -26.36 -51.31
C ALA A 223 28.44 -25.45 -51.16
N LYS A 224 27.80 -25.06 -52.27
CA LYS A 224 26.54 -24.30 -52.25
C LYS A 224 25.40 -25.07 -51.58
N ARG A 225 25.24 -26.37 -51.88
CA ARG A 225 24.21 -27.20 -51.22
C ARG A 225 24.44 -27.30 -49.72
N ALA A 226 25.67 -27.57 -49.28
CA ALA A 226 26.01 -27.60 -47.86
C ALA A 226 25.71 -26.27 -47.17
N TYR A 227 26.05 -25.15 -47.81
CA TYR A 227 25.72 -23.81 -47.31
C TYR A 227 24.21 -23.60 -47.16
N PHE A 228 23.40 -23.94 -48.18
CA PHE A 228 21.95 -23.79 -48.10
C PHE A 228 21.32 -24.72 -47.05
N HIS A 229 21.83 -25.94 -46.89
CA HIS A 229 21.36 -26.85 -45.85
C HIS A 229 21.65 -26.31 -44.46
N ASN A 230 22.87 -25.81 -44.20
CA ASN A 230 23.21 -25.19 -42.92
C ASN A 230 22.36 -23.94 -42.66
N LEU A 231 22.15 -23.11 -43.69
CA LEU A 231 21.30 -21.93 -43.57
C LEU A 231 19.85 -22.31 -43.25
N ALA A 232 19.28 -23.28 -43.96
CA ALA A 232 17.91 -23.76 -43.71
C ALA A 232 17.76 -24.37 -42.31
N GLN A 233 18.75 -25.15 -41.84
CA GLN A 233 18.76 -25.67 -40.47
C GLN A 233 18.84 -24.56 -39.43
N SER A 234 19.67 -23.55 -39.66
CA SER A 234 19.77 -22.39 -38.75
C SER A 234 18.45 -21.60 -38.68
N GLN A 235 17.76 -21.45 -39.81
CA GLN A 235 16.45 -20.78 -39.88
C GLN A 235 15.37 -21.60 -39.17
N ASP A 236 15.30 -22.91 -39.40
CA ASP A 236 14.36 -23.81 -38.70
C ASP A 236 14.59 -23.77 -37.17
N HIS A 237 15.85 -23.77 -36.74
CA HIS A 237 16.20 -23.64 -35.33
C HIS A 237 15.78 -22.28 -34.74
N GLN A 238 16.03 -21.18 -35.45
CA GLN A 238 15.59 -19.84 -35.04
C GLN A 238 14.05 -19.74 -34.95
N GLN A 239 13.32 -20.32 -35.91
CA GLN A 239 11.86 -20.36 -35.90
C GLN A 239 11.35 -21.16 -34.69
N LYS A 240 11.94 -22.32 -34.39
CA LYS A 240 11.58 -23.12 -33.21
C LYS A 240 11.78 -22.36 -31.90
N ILE A 241 12.89 -21.65 -31.74
CA ILE A 241 13.14 -20.81 -30.55
C ILE A 241 12.13 -19.66 -30.49
N ALA A 242 11.89 -18.97 -31.62
CA ALA A 242 10.94 -17.87 -31.67
C ALA A 242 9.51 -18.33 -31.31
N HIS A 243 9.06 -19.47 -31.85
CA HIS A 243 7.76 -20.05 -31.51
C HIS A 243 7.65 -20.44 -30.04
N GLN A 244 8.71 -20.97 -29.43
CA GLN A 244 8.73 -21.27 -27.99
C GLN A 244 8.69 -20.01 -27.12
N GLN A 245 9.42 -18.96 -27.50
CA GLN A 245 9.37 -17.68 -26.78
C GLN A 245 8.00 -17.01 -26.91
N GLN A 246 7.39 -17.07 -28.10
CA GLN A 246 6.04 -16.57 -28.34
C GLN A 246 5.00 -17.32 -27.52
N SER A 247 5.02 -18.66 -27.52
CA SER A 247 4.06 -19.46 -26.76
C SER A 247 4.20 -19.25 -25.26
N LEU A 248 5.43 -19.11 -24.74
CA LEU A 248 5.66 -18.76 -23.34
C LEU A 248 5.16 -17.35 -23.01
N HIS A 249 5.36 -16.38 -23.90
CA HIS A 249 4.85 -15.03 -23.71
C HIS A 249 3.31 -15.00 -23.74
N GLU A 250 2.68 -15.76 -24.63
CA GLU A 250 1.23 -15.91 -24.70
C GLU A 250 0.68 -16.55 -23.42
N ILE A 251 1.25 -17.65 -22.95
CA ILE A 251 0.86 -18.27 -21.68
C ILE A 251 1.04 -17.29 -20.51
N LEU A 252 2.18 -16.60 -20.43
CA LEU A 252 2.46 -15.64 -19.37
C LEU A 252 1.47 -14.46 -19.41
N SER A 253 1.15 -13.95 -20.60
CA SER A 253 0.18 -12.87 -20.78
C SER A 253 -1.25 -13.31 -20.44
N LEU A 254 -1.66 -14.52 -20.80
CA LEU A 254 -2.96 -15.09 -20.40
C LEU A 254 -3.04 -15.30 -18.88
N MET A 255 -1.96 -15.77 -18.25
CA MET A 255 -1.87 -15.90 -16.79
C MET A 255 -1.96 -14.53 -16.09
N GLN A 256 -1.40 -13.47 -16.69
CA GLN A 256 -1.47 -12.10 -16.16
C GLN A 256 -2.81 -11.39 -16.46
N ALA A 257 -3.51 -11.77 -17.54
CA ALA A 257 -4.78 -11.18 -17.95
C ALA A 257 -5.94 -11.49 -16.98
N ILE A 258 -5.82 -12.53 -16.17
CA ILE A 258 -6.73 -12.78 -15.04
C ILE A 258 -6.47 -11.70 -14.00
N SER A 259 -7.16 -10.56 -14.13
CA SER A 259 -7.09 -9.48 -13.15
C SER A 259 -7.46 -10.02 -11.77
N PRO A 260 -6.70 -9.67 -10.71
CA PRO A 260 -7.14 -10.05 -9.38
C PRO A 260 -8.50 -9.39 -9.13
N PRO A 261 -9.43 -10.05 -8.42
CA PRO A 261 -10.57 -9.34 -7.85
C PRO A 261 -10.04 -8.09 -7.14
N LYS A 262 -10.47 -6.91 -7.61
CA LYS A 262 -9.96 -5.64 -7.10
C LYS A 262 -10.64 -5.37 -5.77
N PHE A 263 -9.96 -5.72 -4.67
CA PHE A 263 -10.43 -5.39 -3.33
C PHE A 263 -10.04 -3.95 -3.01
N SER A 264 -11.03 -3.05 -3.02
CA SER A 264 -10.88 -1.76 -2.37
C SER A 264 -11.10 -1.97 -0.87
N MET A 265 -10.03 -2.22 -0.12
CA MET A 265 -10.11 -2.16 1.33
C MET A 265 -10.36 -0.70 1.74
N PRO A 266 -11.43 -0.40 2.50
CA PRO A 266 -11.61 0.93 3.04
C PRO A 266 -10.35 1.30 3.83
N GLN A 267 -9.71 2.41 3.46
CA GLN A 267 -8.61 2.94 4.26
C GLN A 267 -9.24 3.59 5.49
N HIS A 268 -9.10 2.96 6.66
CA HIS A 268 -9.52 3.57 7.92
C HIS A 268 -8.69 4.81 8.18
N ASN A 269 -9.34 5.97 8.16
CA ASN A 269 -8.78 7.16 8.78
C ASN A 269 -8.85 6.94 10.29
N ASN A 270 -7.70 6.93 10.97
CA ASN A 270 -7.66 6.92 12.43
C ASN A 270 -8.47 8.12 12.92
N ALA A 271 -9.63 7.88 13.52
CA ALA A 271 -10.48 8.93 14.05
C ALA A 271 -9.76 9.59 15.24
N SER A 272 -9.04 10.68 14.95
CA SER A 272 -8.27 11.42 15.94
C SER A 272 -9.20 11.96 17.02
N VAL A 273 -8.84 11.75 18.29
CA VAL A 273 -9.54 12.37 19.41
C VAL A 273 -8.89 13.73 19.65
N ASP A 274 -9.63 14.80 19.40
CA ASP A 274 -9.12 16.15 19.63
C ASP A 274 -8.80 16.39 21.11
N PRO A 275 -7.64 16.96 21.43
CA PRO A 275 -7.26 17.25 22.81
C PRO A 275 -8.13 18.34 23.41
N VAL A 276 -8.39 18.25 24.72
CA VAL A 276 -9.17 19.24 25.46
C VAL A 276 -8.27 20.40 25.90
N ASP A 277 -8.68 21.64 25.60
CA ASP A 277 -8.00 22.85 26.09
C ASP A 277 -8.39 23.16 27.55
N TYR A 278 -7.87 22.34 28.47
CA TYR A 278 -8.09 22.52 29.91
C TYR A 278 -7.61 23.88 30.40
N LYS A 279 -6.52 24.40 29.84
CA LYS A 279 -5.96 25.71 30.21
C LYS A 279 -6.95 26.83 29.89
N GLY A 280 -7.55 26.81 28.70
CA GLY A 280 -8.59 27.75 28.30
C GLY A 280 -9.83 27.67 29.20
N ILE A 281 -10.29 26.47 29.53
CA ILE A 281 -11.44 26.25 30.43
C ILE A 281 -11.17 26.86 31.82
N VAL A 282 -10.03 26.52 32.44
CA VAL A 282 -9.66 27.05 33.76
C VAL A 282 -9.49 28.57 33.73
N GLN A 283 -8.88 29.11 32.68
CA GLN A 283 -8.69 30.55 32.52
C GLN A 283 -10.03 31.29 32.42
N ASN A 284 -10.97 30.79 31.62
CA ASN A 284 -12.29 31.39 31.47
C ASN A 284 -13.10 31.31 32.77
N ASP A 285 -13.08 30.16 33.45
CA ASP A 285 -13.77 29.98 34.73
C ASP A 285 -13.17 30.87 35.84
N TYR A 286 -11.85 31.07 35.86
CA TYR A 286 -11.22 32.04 36.74
C TYR A 286 -11.67 33.48 36.46
N GLN A 287 -11.72 33.91 35.19
CA GLN A 287 -12.19 35.26 34.83
C GLN A 287 -13.65 35.48 35.25
N ASN A 288 -14.51 34.49 35.05
CA ASN A 288 -15.91 34.54 35.46
C ASN A 288 -16.03 34.69 36.99
N ARG A 289 -15.26 33.91 37.76
CA ARG A 289 -15.24 34.04 39.23
C ARG A 289 -14.73 35.41 39.71
N VAL A 290 -13.71 35.97 39.04
CA VAL A 290 -13.20 37.31 39.37
C VAL A 290 -14.23 38.39 39.02
N PHE A 291 -14.94 38.25 37.90
CA PHE A 291 -16.03 39.15 37.52
C PHE A 291 -17.17 39.10 38.54
N ASP A 292 -17.66 37.91 38.90
CA ASP A 292 -18.70 37.72 39.91
C ASP A 292 -18.28 38.27 41.28
N TRP A 293 -17.01 38.09 41.66
CA TRP A 293 -16.47 38.66 42.89
C TRP A 293 -16.44 40.19 42.85
N LYS A 294 -16.01 40.79 41.74
CA LYS A 294 -16.02 42.25 41.53
C LYS A 294 -17.44 42.81 41.53
N GLU A 295 -18.40 42.11 40.92
CA GLU A 295 -19.81 42.52 40.92
C GLU A 295 -20.43 42.39 42.31
N LYS A 296 -20.16 41.31 43.04
CA LYS A 296 -20.56 41.17 44.45
C LYS A 296 -19.96 42.26 45.32
N GLN A 297 -18.69 42.62 45.12
CA GLN A 297 -18.06 43.77 45.79
C GLN A 297 -18.81 45.05 45.46
N LYS A 298 -19.06 45.35 44.19
CA LYS A 298 -19.78 46.54 43.75
C LYS A 298 -21.19 46.61 44.35
N ASN A 299 -21.95 45.51 44.33
CA ASN A 299 -23.29 45.44 44.92
C ASN A 299 -23.26 45.58 46.46
N LEU A 300 -22.19 45.11 47.13
CA LEU A 300 -21.95 45.38 48.55
C LEU A 300 -21.61 46.86 48.80
N TYR A 301 -20.80 47.49 47.94
CA TYR A 301 -20.50 48.92 48.03
C TYR A 301 -21.73 49.79 47.73
N ASP A 302 -22.57 49.43 46.77
CA ASP A 302 -23.80 50.15 46.42
C ASP A 302 -24.88 49.95 47.50
N SER A 303 -25.01 48.76 48.09
CA SER A 303 -25.91 48.54 49.24
C SER A 303 -25.42 49.23 50.53
N ILE A 304 -24.11 49.37 50.72
CA ILE A 304 -23.53 50.20 51.80
C ILE A 304 -23.72 51.71 51.51
N ASN A 305 -23.71 52.14 50.25
CA ASN A 305 -23.98 53.54 49.87
C ASN A 305 -25.46 53.94 50.02
N ILE A 306 -26.42 53.02 49.83
CA ILE A 306 -27.81 53.24 50.24
C ILE A 306 -27.91 53.41 51.77
N GLY A 307 -27.10 52.67 52.53
CA GLY A 307 -26.98 52.83 53.99
C GLY A 307 -26.37 54.16 54.45
N ASN A 308 -25.46 54.74 53.67
CA ASN A 308 -24.82 56.03 53.98
C ASN A 308 -25.69 57.26 53.65
N GLN A 309 -26.77 57.11 52.88
CA GLN A 309 -27.79 58.17 52.76
C GLN A 309 -28.90 58.08 53.84
N LEU A 310 -28.87 57.03 54.68
CA LEU A 310 -29.78 56.82 55.81
C LEU A 310 -29.07 56.85 57.19
N LEU A 311 -27.80 57.26 57.26
CA LEU A 311 -27.07 57.51 58.50
C LEU A 311 -27.30 58.93 59.05
N LYS A 312 -28.59 59.32 59.13
CA LYS A 312 -29.02 60.20 60.22
C LYS A 312 -29.20 59.30 61.43
N THR A 313 -28.31 59.43 62.41
CA THR A 313 -28.41 58.88 63.79
C THR A 313 -29.80 58.35 64.13
N LEU A 314 -30.02 57.04 63.96
CA LEU A 314 -31.32 56.42 64.20
C LEU A 314 -31.60 56.43 65.70
N VAL A 315 -32.51 57.32 66.09
CA VAL A 315 -33.03 57.42 67.46
C VAL A 315 -33.51 56.05 67.93
N SER A 316 -33.05 55.57 69.09
CA SER A 316 -33.40 54.24 69.61
C SER A 316 -34.22 54.31 70.91
N ASP A 317 -34.71 55.50 71.24
CA ASP A 317 -35.51 55.81 72.41
C ASP A 317 -36.88 55.12 72.37
N ARG A 318 -37.29 54.48 73.47
CA ARG A 318 -38.62 53.87 73.65
C ARG A 318 -39.75 54.85 73.34
N ARG A 319 -39.60 56.14 73.65
CA ARG A 319 -40.65 57.14 73.41
C ARG A 319 -40.95 57.32 71.92
N MET A 320 -39.97 57.10 71.06
CA MET A 320 -40.14 57.24 69.62
C MET A 320 -40.69 55.98 68.96
N LYS A 321 -40.93 54.92 69.74
CA LYS A 321 -41.31 53.59 69.25
C LYS A 321 -42.71 53.22 69.74
N ARG A 322 -43.48 52.56 68.88
CA ARG A 322 -44.80 51.98 69.14
C ARG A 322 -44.83 50.51 68.69
N ASP A 323 -45.85 49.78 69.12
CA ASP A 323 -46.06 48.36 68.80
C ASP A 323 -44.86 47.45 69.13
N ILE A 324 -44.22 47.71 70.26
CA ILE A 324 -42.98 47.03 70.68
C ILE A 324 -43.32 45.61 71.12
N LYS A 325 -42.83 44.61 70.38
CA LYS A 325 -42.98 43.18 70.67
C LYS A 325 -41.61 42.51 70.76
N PRO A 326 -41.35 41.66 71.76
CA PRO A 326 -40.11 40.89 71.82
C PRO A 326 -40.07 39.87 70.68
N VAL A 327 -38.93 39.78 69.99
CA VAL A 327 -38.65 38.81 68.93
C VAL A 327 -37.23 38.29 69.13
N ALA A 328 -37.12 37.07 69.65
CA ALA A 328 -35.86 36.48 70.11
C ALA A 328 -35.13 37.42 71.10
N SER A 329 -33.87 37.77 70.82
CA SER A 329 -33.06 38.67 71.66
C SER A 329 -33.21 40.16 71.30
N LEU A 330 -34.15 40.52 70.43
CA LEU A 330 -34.42 41.89 69.96
C LEU A 330 -35.90 42.25 70.11
N TYR A 331 -36.25 43.48 69.72
CA TYR A 331 -37.64 43.93 69.63
C TYR A 331 -38.01 44.27 68.20
N GLN A 332 -39.20 43.84 67.81
CA GLN A 332 -39.90 44.36 66.65
C GLN A 332 -40.71 45.58 67.11
N TYR A 333 -40.60 46.69 66.38
CA TYR A 333 -41.28 47.94 66.70
C TYR A 333 -41.52 48.78 65.44
N ARG A 334 -42.26 49.87 65.59
CA ARG A 334 -42.46 50.90 64.56
C ARG A 334 -42.11 52.26 65.14
N TYR A 335 -41.50 53.17 64.38
CA TYR A 335 -41.37 54.55 64.86
C TYR A 335 -42.73 55.25 64.87
N GLN A 336 -42.93 56.24 65.74
CA GLN A 336 -44.17 57.02 65.74
C GLN A 336 -44.49 57.63 64.37
N THR A 337 -43.45 57.98 63.60
CA THR A 337 -43.54 58.55 62.25
C THR A 337 -43.62 57.52 61.12
N ASP A 338 -43.42 56.23 61.40
CA ASP A 338 -43.45 55.20 60.37
C ASP A 338 -44.91 54.90 59.94
N PRO A 339 -45.17 54.71 58.63
CA PRO A 339 -46.42 54.16 58.08
C PRO A 339 -46.83 52.81 58.69
N SER A 340 -48.12 52.46 58.56
CA SER A 340 -48.72 51.28 59.22
C SER A 340 -48.29 49.92 58.64
N ASP A 341 -47.54 49.90 57.56
CA ASP A 341 -47.00 48.71 56.90
C ASP A 341 -45.50 48.50 57.18
N ILE A 342 -44.82 49.50 57.74
CA ILE A 342 -43.40 49.41 58.06
C ILE A 342 -43.22 48.89 59.48
N GLN A 343 -42.43 47.82 59.61
CA GLN A 343 -41.98 47.26 60.88
C GLN A 343 -40.46 47.20 60.87
N ARG A 344 -39.85 47.52 62.01
CA ARG A 344 -38.40 47.55 62.22
C ARG A 344 -38.03 46.57 63.31
N ILE A 345 -36.80 46.07 63.27
CA ILE A 345 -36.23 45.22 64.31
C ILE A 345 -35.02 45.94 64.90
N GLY A 346 -34.88 45.91 66.22
CA GLY A 346 -33.72 46.48 66.89
C GLY A 346 -33.84 46.50 68.40
N VAL A 347 -32.98 47.30 69.04
CA VAL A 347 -32.88 47.37 70.50
C VAL A 347 -33.62 48.59 71.05
N VAL A 348 -34.03 48.52 72.32
CA VAL A 348 -34.60 49.66 73.05
C VAL A 348 -33.50 50.29 73.89
N ALA A 349 -33.21 51.58 73.67
CA ALA A 349 -32.06 52.24 74.31
C ALA A 349 -32.13 52.25 75.84
N GLN A 350 -33.33 52.29 76.43
CA GLN A 350 -33.54 52.22 77.88
C GLN A 350 -33.09 50.88 78.47
N GLU A 351 -33.27 49.78 77.72
CA GLU A 351 -32.83 48.46 78.17
C GLU A 351 -31.33 48.29 78.00
N ILE A 352 -30.79 48.73 76.85
CA ILE A 352 -29.35 48.72 76.61
C ILE A 352 -28.62 49.60 77.62
N SER A 353 -29.19 50.73 78.04
CA SER A 353 -28.55 51.60 79.04
C SER A 353 -28.34 50.93 80.41
N LYS A 354 -29.10 49.87 80.73
CA LYS A 354 -28.92 49.08 81.95
C LYS A 354 -27.80 48.05 81.84
N ILE A 355 -27.50 47.60 80.62
CA ILE A 355 -26.57 46.48 80.35
C ILE A 355 -25.22 47.00 79.85
N ARG A 356 -25.24 47.94 78.90
CA ARG A 356 -24.09 48.54 78.20
C ARG A 356 -24.30 50.05 78.05
N PRO A 357 -24.09 50.84 79.13
CA PRO A 357 -24.29 52.29 79.08
C PRO A 357 -23.31 52.99 78.11
N ASP A 358 -22.14 52.40 77.87
CA ASP A 358 -21.11 52.86 76.94
C ASP A 358 -21.54 52.87 75.46
N ALA A 359 -22.56 52.05 75.13
CA ALA A 359 -23.14 51.94 73.80
C ALA A 359 -24.36 52.87 73.59
N VAL A 360 -24.80 53.61 74.61
CA VAL A 360 -25.96 54.51 74.51
C VAL A 360 -25.50 55.97 74.49
N MET A 361 -25.95 56.72 73.48
CA MET A 361 -25.72 58.15 73.38
C MET A 361 -27.03 58.88 73.69
N THR A 362 -26.96 59.99 74.41
CA THR A 362 -28.10 60.85 74.70
C THR A 362 -27.82 62.21 74.08
N ASP A 363 -28.75 62.72 73.26
CA ASP A 363 -28.60 64.05 72.67
C ASP A 363 -28.95 65.16 73.67
N SER A 364 -28.77 66.42 73.25
CA SER A 364 -29.10 67.61 74.06
C SER A 364 -30.59 67.73 74.43
N GLN A 365 -31.47 66.97 73.77
CA GLN A 365 -32.92 66.93 74.02
C GLN A 365 -33.32 65.71 74.88
N GLY A 366 -32.34 64.98 75.41
CA GLY A 366 -32.57 63.82 76.26
C GLY A 366 -33.05 62.58 75.50
N VAL A 367 -32.98 62.56 74.17
CA VAL A 367 -33.37 61.44 73.33
C VAL A 367 -32.21 60.45 73.20
N LYS A 368 -32.49 59.18 73.44
CA LYS A 368 -31.46 58.12 73.46
C LYS A 368 -31.30 57.44 72.09
N SER A 369 -30.07 57.23 71.66
CA SER A 369 -29.68 56.42 70.50
C SER A 369 -28.67 55.35 70.92
N VAL A 370 -28.61 54.24 70.17
CA VAL A 370 -27.67 53.15 70.45
C VAL A 370 -26.64 53.07 69.33
N ASP A 371 -25.36 53.11 69.70
CA ASP A 371 -24.23 52.83 68.82
C ASP A 371 -24.07 51.31 68.69
N TYR A 372 -24.59 50.75 67.60
CA TYR A 372 -24.50 49.32 67.32
C TYR A 372 -23.06 48.82 67.13
N GLY A 373 -22.14 49.70 66.75
CA GLY A 373 -20.72 49.38 66.65
C GLY A 373 -20.12 49.04 68.03
N ARG A 374 -20.46 49.83 69.04
CA ARG A 374 -20.07 49.59 70.44
C ARG A 374 -20.83 48.43 71.06
N LEU A 375 -22.13 48.30 70.79
CA LEU A 375 -22.97 47.24 71.37
C LEU A 375 -22.48 45.84 70.99
N PHE A 376 -22.10 45.64 69.73
CA PHE A 376 -21.65 44.35 69.21
C PHE A 376 -20.13 44.19 69.17
N ASN A 377 -19.37 45.10 69.80
CA ASN A 377 -17.90 45.06 69.87
C ASN A 377 -17.23 44.92 68.48
N PHE A 378 -17.80 45.55 67.45
CA PHE A 378 -17.13 45.58 66.15
C PHE A 378 -15.82 46.38 66.30
N PRO A 379 -14.66 45.84 65.91
CA PRO A 379 -13.42 46.58 65.97
C PRO A 379 -13.57 47.86 65.16
N LYS A 380 -13.28 49.01 65.78
CA LYS A 380 -13.14 50.27 65.05
C LYS A 380 -11.98 50.07 64.08
N TYR A 381 -12.28 49.79 62.82
CA TYR A 381 -11.31 49.96 61.76
C TYR A 381 -10.96 51.45 61.71
N PHE A 382 -9.89 51.83 62.41
CA PHE A 382 -9.17 53.05 62.15
C PHE A 382 -8.65 52.94 60.72
N ARG A 383 -9.40 53.53 59.79
CA ARG A 383 -8.88 53.82 58.47
C ARG A 383 -7.80 54.87 58.66
N LYS A 384 -6.53 54.46 58.78
CA LYS A 384 -5.40 55.39 58.70
C LYS A 384 -5.54 56.12 57.36
N ARG A 385 -5.76 57.43 57.42
CA ARG A 385 -5.42 58.31 56.32
C ARG A 385 -3.91 58.44 56.32
N LYS A 386 -3.30 57.79 55.32
CA LYS A 386 -1.87 57.73 54.99
C LYS A 386 -0.97 57.03 56.01
#